data_AF-A0A848ZLS3-F1
#
_entry.id   AF-A0A848ZLS3-F1
#
_cell.length_a   1.000
_cell.length_b   1.000
_cell.length_c   1.000
_cell.angle_alpha   90.00
_cell.angle_beta   90.00
_cell.angle_gamma   90.00
#
_symmetry.space_group_name_H-M   'P 1'
#
loop_
_entity.id
_entity.type
_entity.pdbx_description
1 polymer ?
#
loop_
_entity_poly.entity_id
_entity_poly.type
_entity_poly.pdbx_seq_one_letter_code
_entity_poly.pdbx_strand_id
1 'polypeptide(L)'
;DIGNPPFGHSGEKAIGEYFKTGKGRRFEKILTQKEYQDIKDFEGNANGYKLLTETRKGVEGGLRLSYATLGAFMKYPKESLPKKPTKHIADKKYGIFQENLDSFSEVATELGLRPRGKDGAIGFCRHPLTFLVEAADDICYTIIDFEDGINLGLISEDYALEYLIKLVKDSINIKKYNDLIYMEDRLSYLRALAINTLISDAISIFLEHEEAILKGEFEVSLMDKSKFKAQIEDIIQLSVEKVYQSQEVIEKEIAGYKIISDILDVYTTALINKREGSSSNYDRLMISTLPGPYRETTGSVYSIILNTCCYVASLSDSAAVHIHNKIMGKQL
;
A
#
# COMPACT_ATOMS: atom_id res chain seq x y z
N ASP A 1 0.19 2.52 4.86
CA ASP A 1 1.31 1.73 4.30
C ASP A 1 1.95 0.67 5.21
N ILE A 2 1.40 0.33 6.38
CA ILE A 2 2.00 -0.69 7.27
C ILE A 2 2.16 -2.09 6.65
N GLY A 3 1.36 -2.40 5.62
CA GLY A 3 1.42 -3.69 4.91
C GLY A 3 2.23 -3.66 3.62
N ASN A 4 2.90 -2.55 3.29
CA ASN A 4 3.66 -2.45 2.06
C ASN A 4 4.96 -3.29 2.15
N PRO A 5 5.33 -4.01 1.08
CA PRO A 5 6.55 -4.80 1.03
C PRO A 5 7.83 -3.95 0.90
N PRO A 6 9.02 -4.56 1.03
CA PRO A 6 10.26 -3.94 0.59
C PRO A 6 10.14 -3.36 -0.81
N PHE A 7 10.78 -2.24 -1.08
CA PHE A 7 10.69 -1.51 -2.35
C PHE A 7 9.26 -1.01 -2.67
N GLY A 8 8.41 -0.86 -1.65
CA GLY A 8 7.09 -0.22 -1.72
C GLY A 8 6.16 -0.81 -2.79
N HIS A 9 5.54 0.05 -3.59
CA HIS A 9 4.64 -0.34 -4.68
C HIS A 9 5.30 -1.30 -5.70
N SER A 10 6.61 -1.19 -5.88
CA SER A 10 7.34 -2.05 -6.81
C SER A 10 7.61 -3.42 -6.21
N GLY A 11 7.70 -3.53 -4.88
CA GLY A 11 7.61 -4.79 -4.16
C GLY A 11 6.26 -5.49 -4.33
N GLU A 12 5.13 -4.76 -4.27
CA GLU A 12 3.79 -5.35 -4.49
C GLU A 12 3.71 -5.98 -5.88
N LYS A 13 4.14 -5.22 -6.89
CA LYS A 13 4.20 -5.68 -8.28
C LYS A 13 5.15 -6.87 -8.42
N ALA A 14 6.31 -6.86 -7.76
CA ALA A 14 7.26 -7.96 -7.80
C ALA A 14 6.69 -9.27 -7.22
N ILE A 15 5.99 -9.18 -6.08
CA ILE A 15 5.27 -10.34 -5.49
C ILE A 15 4.23 -10.84 -6.50
N GLY A 16 3.37 -9.96 -7.01
CA GLY A 16 2.33 -10.32 -7.97
C GLY A 16 2.88 -10.93 -9.26
N GLU A 17 3.95 -10.35 -9.81
CA GLU A 17 4.58 -10.78 -11.05
C GLU A 17 5.22 -12.17 -10.92
N TYR A 18 5.81 -12.49 -9.76
CA TYR A 18 6.31 -13.85 -9.47
C TYR A 18 5.21 -14.92 -9.62
N PHE A 19 3.99 -14.63 -9.18
CA PHE A 19 2.86 -15.55 -9.36
C PHE A 19 2.31 -15.52 -10.77
N LYS A 20 2.19 -14.34 -11.38
CA LYS A 20 1.55 -14.14 -12.68
C LYS A 20 2.37 -14.68 -13.86
N THR A 21 3.67 -14.42 -13.90
CA THR A 21 4.56 -14.79 -15.02
C THR A 21 5.77 -15.62 -14.60
N GLY A 22 6.15 -15.57 -13.33
CA GLY A 22 7.26 -16.35 -12.77
C GLY A 22 6.91 -17.79 -12.39
N LYS A 23 7.81 -18.39 -11.60
CA LYS A 23 7.68 -19.77 -11.12
C LYS A 23 6.51 -19.99 -10.16
N GLY A 24 5.93 -18.92 -9.61
CA GLY A 24 4.74 -18.98 -8.77
C GLY A 24 3.48 -19.40 -9.53
N ARG A 25 3.47 -19.35 -10.87
CA ARG A 25 2.35 -19.83 -11.71
C ARG A 25 1.99 -21.29 -11.44
N ARG A 26 2.91 -22.10 -10.90
CA ARG A 26 2.63 -23.48 -10.48
C ARG A 26 1.45 -23.60 -9.50
N PHE A 27 1.13 -22.54 -8.77
CA PHE A 27 0.01 -22.50 -7.82
C PHE A 27 -1.34 -22.16 -8.46
N GLU A 28 -1.38 -21.67 -9.70
CA GLU A 28 -2.62 -21.25 -10.38
C GLU A 28 -3.64 -22.39 -10.50
N LYS A 29 -3.16 -23.62 -10.74
CA LYS A 29 -4.02 -24.81 -10.86
C LYS A 29 -4.40 -25.44 -9.51
N ILE A 30 -3.76 -25.00 -8.43
CA ILE A 30 -3.92 -25.56 -7.09
C ILE A 30 -4.89 -24.70 -6.28
N LEU A 31 -4.79 -23.38 -6.42
CA LEU A 31 -5.61 -22.42 -5.70
C LEU A 31 -6.91 -22.13 -6.44
N THR A 32 -7.93 -21.71 -5.70
CA THR A 32 -9.15 -21.18 -6.32
C THR A 32 -8.86 -19.86 -7.04
N GLN A 33 -9.77 -19.44 -7.92
CA GLN A 33 -9.60 -18.20 -8.68
C GLN A 33 -9.43 -16.97 -7.77
N LYS A 34 -10.17 -16.90 -6.66
CA LYS A 34 -10.11 -15.79 -5.70
C LYS A 34 -8.82 -15.81 -4.87
N GLU A 35 -8.42 -16.98 -4.36
CA GLU A 35 -7.16 -17.15 -3.64
C GLU A 35 -5.94 -16.83 -4.52
N TYR A 36 -5.92 -17.30 -5.77
CA TYR A 36 -4.86 -16.97 -6.71
C TYR A 36 -4.89 -15.48 -7.10
N GLN A 37 -6.06 -14.86 -7.10
CA GLN A 37 -6.21 -13.43 -7.34
C GLN A 37 -5.56 -12.59 -6.23
N ASP A 38 -5.69 -13.00 -4.97
CA ASP A 38 -5.08 -12.30 -3.83
C ASP A 38 -3.55 -12.25 -3.91
N ILE A 39 -2.91 -13.29 -4.46
CA ILE A 39 -1.45 -13.36 -4.51
C ILE A 39 -0.88 -12.73 -5.79
N LYS A 40 -1.57 -12.87 -6.93
CA LYS A 40 -1.06 -12.36 -8.22
C LYS A 40 -1.22 -10.83 -8.37
N ASP A 41 -2.14 -10.23 -7.63
CA ASP A 41 -2.29 -8.78 -7.52
C ASP A 41 -2.14 -8.37 -6.05
N PHE A 42 -1.16 -8.94 -5.33
CA PHE A 42 -0.89 -8.67 -3.92
C PHE A 42 -0.96 -7.18 -3.57
N GLU A 43 -1.64 -6.84 -2.49
CA GLU A 43 -1.99 -5.46 -2.14
C GLU A 43 -1.67 -5.16 -0.67
N GLY A 44 -0.92 -4.08 -0.42
CA GLY A 44 -0.43 -3.69 0.90
C GLY A 44 -1.49 -3.24 1.90
N ASN A 45 -2.62 -2.68 1.47
CA ASN A 45 -3.80 -2.43 2.31
C ASN A 45 -4.42 -3.75 2.80
N ALA A 46 -4.50 -4.77 1.92
CA ALA A 46 -4.98 -6.09 2.32
C ALA A 46 -4.03 -6.76 3.31
N ASN A 47 -2.73 -6.69 3.04
CA ASN A 47 -1.71 -7.16 3.98
C ASN A 47 -1.72 -6.38 5.29
N GLY A 48 -1.91 -5.07 5.22
CA GLY A 48 -2.01 -4.22 6.40
C GLY A 48 -3.20 -4.60 7.27
N TYR A 49 -4.37 -4.85 6.69
CA TYR A 49 -5.53 -5.32 7.45
C TYR A 49 -5.25 -6.66 8.13
N LYS A 50 -4.65 -7.61 7.41
CA LYS A 50 -4.21 -8.89 7.97
C LYS A 50 -3.28 -8.67 9.16
N LEU A 51 -2.22 -7.88 9.01
CA LEU A 51 -1.25 -7.60 10.08
C LEU A 51 -1.91 -7.02 11.35
N LEU A 52 -2.89 -6.13 11.18
CA LEU A 52 -3.59 -5.49 12.30
C LEU A 52 -4.53 -6.45 13.04
N THR A 53 -5.09 -7.45 12.35
CA THR A 53 -6.18 -8.30 12.85
C THR A 53 -5.82 -9.77 13.03
N GLU A 54 -4.65 -10.19 12.57
CA GLU A 54 -4.26 -11.61 12.50
C GLU A 54 -4.19 -12.26 13.89
N THR A 55 -5.04 -13.27 14.06
CA THR A 55 -4.97 -14.21 15.18
C THR A 55 -3.83 -15.20 14.96
N ARG A 56 -2.97 -15.35 15.98
CA ARG A 56 -1.88 -16.33 16.03
C ARG A 56 -2.08 -17.27 17.21
N LYS A 57 -1.38 -18.41 17.20
CA LYS A 57 -1.43 -19.37 18.31
C LYS A 57 -1.04 -18.67 19.62
N GLY A 58 -1.99 -18.59 20.55
CA GLY A 58 -1.81 -17.91 21.84
C GLY A 58 -2.03 -16.39 21.82
N VAL A 59 -2.34 -15.78 20.67
CA VAL A 59 -2.63 -14.34 20.53
C VAL A 59 -3.83 -14.13 19.62
N GLU A 60 -5.00 -13.92 20.21
CA GLU A 60 -6.25 -13.72 19.46
C GLU A 60 -6.49 -12.24 19.12
N GLY A 61 -6.90 -11.95 17.89
CA GLY A 61 -7.37 -10.63 17.45
C GLY A 61 -6.28 -9.61 17.07
N GLY A 62 -5.05 -10.06 16.82
CA GLY A 62 -3.95 -9.17 16.39
C GLY A 62 -3.67 -8.04 17.39
N LEU A 63 -3.78 -6.79 16.94
CA LEU A 63 -3.60 -5.58 17.75
C LEU A 63 -4.86 -5.16 18.53
N ARG A 64 -6.02 -5.78 18.27
CA ARG A 64 -7.31 -5.49 18.94
C ARG A 64 -7.69 -4.00 18.90
N LEU A 65 -7.50 -3.38 17.75
CA LEU A 65 -7.91 -1.99 17.52
C LEU A 65 -9.44 -1.86 17.53
N SER A 66 -9.93 -0.65 17.81
CA SER A 66 -11.37 -0.38 17.68
C SER A 66 -11.81 -0.56 16.22
N TYR A 67 -13.06 -0.98 16.04
CA TYR A 67 -13.60 -1.13 14.69
C TYR A 67 -13.64 0.19 13.92
N ALA A 68 -13.87 1.32 14.58
CA ALA A 68 -13.79 2.63 13.94
C ALA A 68 -12.40 2.87 13.30
N THR A 69 -11.32 2.49 13.99
CA THR A 69 -9.95 2.57 13.45
C THR A 69 -9.76 1.62 12.28
N LEU A 70 -10.23 0.37 12.37
CA LEU A 70 -10.14 -0.60 11.27
C LEU A 70 -10.97 -0.18 10.04
N GLY A 71 -12.16 0.38 10.26
CA GLY A 71 -13.02 0.92 9.22
C GLY A 71 -12.37 2.11 8.52
N ALA A 72 -11.84 3.08 9.28
CA ALA A 72 -11.13 4.23 8.72
C ALA A 72 -9.87 3.81 7.94
N PHE A 73 -9.14 2.81 8.43
CA PHE A 73 -7.98 2.23 7.77
C PHE A 73 -8.33 1.55 6.42
N MET A 74 -9.51 0.96 6.31
CA MET A 74 -9.90 0.17 5.13
C MET A 74 -10.21 1.04 3.90
N LYS A 75 -9.17 1.36 3.12
CA LYS A 75 -9.27 2.13 1.86
C LYS A 75 -10.13 1.44 0.80
N TYR A 76 -10.11 0.11 0.74
CA TYR A 76 -10.83 -0.68 -0.28
C TYR A 76 -11.58 -1.85 0.37
N PRO A 77 -12.78 -1.63 0.93
CA PRO A 77 -13.52 -2.62 1.73
C PRO A 77 -14.20 -3.68 0.85
N LYS A 78 -13.41 -4.41 0.08
CA LYS A 78 -13.85 -5.48 -0.81
C LYS A 78 -12.76 -6.54 -0.98
N GLU A 79 -13.19 -7.70 -1.41
CA GLU A 79 -12.32 -8.80 -1.81
C GLU A 79 -11.68 -8.58 -3.19
N SER A 80 -10.71 -9.41 -3.56
CA SER A 80 -9.92 -9.21 -4.79
C SER A 80 -10.66 -9.43 -6.11
N LEU A 81 -11.73 -10.25 -6.11
CA LEU A 81 -12.65 -10.43 -7.25
C LEU A 81 -14.08 -10.00 -6.90
N PRO A 82 -14.79 -9.34 -7.83
CA PRO A 82 -14.35 -8.94 -9.16
C PRO A 82 -13.31 -7.80 -9.15
N LYS A 83 -12.42 -7.76 -10.14
CA LYS A 83 -11.46 -6.64 -10.29
C LYS A 83 -12.21 -5.42 -10.81
N LYS A 84 -12.13 -4.29 -10.07
CA LYS A 84 -12.69 -2.99 -10.47
C LYS A 84 -14.09 -3.07 -11.10
N PRO A 85 -15.09 -3.65 -10.41
CA PRO A 85 -16.43 -3.87 -10.98
C PRO A 85 -17.16 -2.58 -11.35
N THR A 86 -16.82 -1.46 -10.70
CA THR A 86 -17.37 -0.14 -11.00
C THR A 86 -16.27 0.92 -11.00
N LYS A 87 -16.63 2.16 -11.34
CA LYS A 87 -15.73 3.33 -11.25
C LYS A 87 -15.64 3.92 -9.84
N HIS A 88 -16.43 3.42 -8.89
CA HIS A 88 -16.43 3.91 -7.52
C HIS A 88 -15.06 3.69 -6.87
N ILE A 89 -14.58 4.66 -6.11
CA ILE A 89 -13.22 4.68 -5.55
C ILE A 89 -12.90 3.48 -4.65
N ALA A 90 -13.88 3.03 -3.86
CA ALA A 90 -13.81 1.78 -3.08
C ALA A 90 -13.46 0.53 -3.92
N ASP A 91 -13.75 0.55 -5.23
CA ASP A 91 -13.52 -0.56 -6.15
C ASP A 91 -12.18 -0.49 -6.90
N LYS A 92 -11.39 0.59 -6.68
CA LYS A 92 -10.12 0.86 -7.38
C LYS A 92 -9.08 -0.24 -7.17
N LYS A 93 -9.02 -0.83 -5.97
CA LYS A 93 -8.21 -2.01 -5.64
C LYS A 93 -9.04 -2.98 -4.77
N TYR A 94 -8.41 -3.72 -3.87
CA TYR A 94 -9.07 -4.49 -2.81
C TYR A 94 -8.23 -4.36 -1.54
N GLY A 95 -8.84 -4.66 -0.40
CA GLY A 95 -8.23 -4.48 0.91
C GLY A 95 -8.45 -5.66 1.85
N ILE A 96 -9.01 -6.76 1.36
CA ILE A 96 -9.37 -7.93 2.17
C ILE A 96 -8.92 -9.19 1.42
N PHE A 97 -8.03 -9.96 2.02
CA PHE A 97 -7.71 -11.31 1.56
C PHE A 97 -8.86 -12.27 1.88
N GLN A 98 -8.96 -13.37 1.13
CA GLN A 98 -9.98 -14.40 1.36
C GLN A 98 -9.98 -14.92 2.81
N GLU A 99 -8.81 -15.08 3.41
CA GLU A 99 -8.65 -15.49 4.81
C GLU A 99 -9.17 -14.48 5.84
N ASN A 100 -9.45 -13.25 5.43
CA ASN A 100 -9.88 -12.16 6.31
C ASN A 100 -11.30 -11.67 6.01
N LEU A 101 -12.06 -12.37 5.16
CA LEU A 101 -13.42 -11.97 4.79
C LEU A 101 -14.38 -11.99 5.98
N ASP A 102 -14.33 -13.06 6.78
CA ASP A 102 -15.23 -13.21 7.93
C ASP A 102 -14.94 -12.12 8.98
N SER A 103 -13.66 -11.89 9.30
CA SER A 103 -13.28 -10.88 10.28
C SER A 103 -13.62 -9.46 9.83
N PHE A 104 -13.44 -9.14 8.54
CA PHE A 104 -13.85 -7.83 8.05
C PHE A 104 -15.37 -7.68 7.96
N SER A 105 -16.11 -8.75 7.65
CA SER A 105 -17.57 -8.72 7.62
C SER A 105 -18.17 -8.41 9.00
N GLU A 106 -17.54 -8.90 10.07
CA GLU A 106 -17.88 -8.54 11.45
C GLU A 106 -17.67 -7.03 11.70
N VAL A 107 -16.49 -6.51 11.36
CA VAL A 107 -16.17 -5.07 11.47
C VAL A 107 -17.17 -4.22 10.69
N ALA A 108 -17.44 -4.59 9.44
CA ALA A 108 -18.36 -3.86 8.57
C ALA A 108 -19.79 -3.87 9.11
N THR A 109 -20.24 -4.99 9.67
CA THR A 109 -21.58 -5.13 10.26
C THR A 109 -21.74 -4.24 11.49
N GLU A 110 -20.79 -4.28 12.42
CA GLU A 110 -20.84 -3.48 13.64
C GLU A 110 -20.76 -1.97 13.36
N LEU A 111 -20.01 -1.58 12.33
CA LEU A 111 -19.95 -0.19 11.85
C LEU A 111 -21.18 0.23 11.02
N GLY A 112 -22.08 -0.69 10.70
CA GLY A 112 -23.24 -0.42 9.84
C GLY A 112 -22.87 -0.06 8.40
N LEU A 113 -21.73 -0.53 7.90
CA LEU A 113 -21.30 -0.28 6.51
C LEU A 113 -22.23 -0.99 5.54
N ARG A 114 -22.80 -0.24 4.60
CA ARG A 114 -23.74 -0.78 3.61
C ARG A 114 -23.01 -1.73 2.65
N PRO A 115 -23.57 -2.91 2.35
CA PRO A 115 -23.00 -3.79 1.33
C PRO A 115 -23.11 -3.15 -0.06
N ARG A 116 -22.08 -3.34 -0.87
CA ARG A 116 -21.97 -2.89 -2.28
C ARG A 116 -21.63 -4.03 -3.25
N GLY A 117 -21.30 -5.20 -2.74
CA GLY A 117 -21.00 -6.39 -3.53
C GLY A 117 -22.15 -6.82 -4.44
N LYS A 118 -21.82 -7.40 -5.60
CA LYS A 118 -22.78 -7.98 -6.56
C LYS A 118 -22.44 -9.45 -6.78
N ASP A 119 -23.43 -10.24 -7.20
CA ASP A 119 -23.24 -11.64 -7.61
C ASP A 119 -22.54 -12.51 -6.55
N GLY A 120 -22.85 -12.26 -5.26
CA GLY A 120 -22.27 -12.99 -4.13
C GLY A 120 -20.84 -12.58 -3.76
N ALA A 121 -20.27 -11.55 -4.42
CA ALA A 121 -18.99 -10.98 -4.00
C ALA A 121 -19.16 -10.11 -2.74
N ILE A 122 -18.19 -10.14 -1.84
CA ILE A 122 -18.19 -9.35 -0.61
C ILE A 122 -17.53 -7.99 -0.89
N GLY A 123 -18.27 -6.93 -0.58
CA GLY A 123 -17.78 -5.57 -0.61
C GLY A 123 -18.76 -4.62 0.07
N PHE A 124 -18.23 -3.53 0.63
CA PHE A 124 -18.98 -2.57 1.43
C PHE A 124 -18.72 -1.12 0.97
N CYS A 125 -19.50 -0.18 1.48
CA CYS A 125 -19.16 1.24 1.46
C CYS A 125 -17.91 1.49 2.31
N ARG A 126 -17.16 2.54 1.96
CA ARG A 126 -16.07 3.04 2.82
C ARG A 126 -16.63 3.59 4.13
N HIS A 127 -15.85 3.47 5.19
CA HIS A 127 -16.10 4.25 6.39
C HIS A 127 -15.91 5.74 6.06
N PRO A 128 -16.74 6.67 6.57
CA PRO A 128 -16.62 8.10 6.26
C PRO A 128 -15.22 8.68 6.50
N LEU A 129 -14.59 8.31 7.62
CA LEU A 129 -13.24 8.80 7.95
C LEU A 129 -12.13 8.30 7.01
N THR A 130 -12.37 7.24 6.22
CA THR A 130 -11.41 6.77 5.21
C THR A 130 -11.11 7.86 4.18
N PHE A 131 -12.09 8.72 3.86
CA PHE A 131 -11.88 9.83 2.92
C PHE A 131 -10.91 10.88 3.46
N LEU A 132 -10.92 11.13 4.78
CA LEU A 132 -9.97 12.04 5.42
C LEU A 132 -8.57 11.43 5.49
N VAL A 133 -8.47 10.13 5.79
CA VAL A 133 -7.19 9.40 5.78
C VAL A 133 -6.58 9.41 4.38
N GLU A 134 -7.37 9.12 3.34
CA GLU A 134 -6.93 9.16 1.95
C GLU A 134 -6.53 10.57 1.50
N ALA A 135 -7.25 11.62 1.92
CA ALA A 135 -6.85 12.99 1.61
C ALA A 135 -5.54 13.39 2.29
N ALA A 136 -5.32 12.99 3.55
CA ALA A 136 -4.06 13.24 4.24
C ALA A 136 -2.89 12.55 3.53
N ASP A 137 -3.09 11.30 3.11
CA ASP A 137 -2.15 10.50 2.32
C ASP A 137 -1.79 11.20 0.99
N ASP A 138 -2.81 11.58 0.21
CA ASP A 138 -2.63 12.26 -1.08
C ASP A 138 -1.91 13.62 -0.93
N ILE A 139 -2.24 14.42 0.09
CA ILE A 139 -1.59 15.72 0.35
C ILE A 139 -0.11 15.54 0.69
N CYS A 140 0.21 14.60 1.58
CA CYS A 140 1.59 14.31 1.97
C CYS A 140 2.43 13.87 0.77
N TYR A 141 1.97 12.86 0.02
CA TYR A 141 2.70 12.37 -1.16
C TYR A 141 2.82 13.43 -2.25
N THR A 142 1.83 14.30 -2.43
CA THR A 142 1.92 15.38 -3.43
C THR A 142 2.98 16.41 -3.07
N ILE A 143 2.99 16.90 -1.83
CA ILE A 143 3.84 18.05 -1.45
C ILE A 143 5.23 17.60 -0.98
N ILE A 144 5.32 16.54 -0.19
CA ILE A 144 6.59 16.11 0.42
C ILE A 144 7.48 15.48 -0.64
N ASP A 145 6.97 14.59 -1.49
CA ASP A 145 7.80 13.96 -2.53
C ASP A 145 8.27 15.00 -3.57
N PHE A 146 7.48 16.04 -3.80
CA PHE A 146 7.89 17.17 -4.64
C PHE A 146 9.03 17.97 -3.99
N GLU A 147 8.92 18.28 -2.69
CA GLU A 147 10.00 18.91 -1.92
C GLU A 147 11.28 18.05 -1.91
N ASP A 148 11.14 16.74 -1.69
CA ASP A 148 12.27 15.80 -1.71
C ASP A 148 12.92 15.73 -3.09
N GLY A 149 12.13 15.79 -4.17
CA GLY A 149 12.64 15.91 -5.54
C GLY A 149 13.54 17.14 -5.74
N ILE A 150 13.21 18.26 -5.10
CA ILE A 150 14.04 19.48 -5.14
C ILE A 150 15.28 19.32 -4.26
N ASN A 151 15.13 18.81 -3.03
CA ASN A 151 16.25 18.59 -2.11
C ASN A 151 17.30 17.60 -2.67
N LEU A 152 16.85 16.60 -3.44
CA LEU A 152 17.72 15.64 -4.14
C LEU A 152 18.33 16.21 -5.43
N GLY A 153 17.97 17.43 -5.83
CA GLY A 153 18.45 18.08 -7.06
C GLY A 153 17.86 17.50 -8.35
N LEU A 154 16.77 16.72 -8.26
CA LEU A 154 16.06 16.14 -9.39
C LEU A 154 15.12 17.16 -10.06
N ILE A 155 14.69 18.15 -9.29
CA ILE A 155 13.84 19.27 -9.71
C ILE A 155 14.57 20.58 -9.35
N SER A 156 14.60 21.54 -10.28
CA SER A 156 15.16 22.87 -9.99
C SER A 156 14.31 23.60 -8.94
N GLU A 157 14.97 24.31 -8.01
CA GLU A 157 14.29 25.15 -7.02
C GLU A 157 13.34 26.18 -7.66
N ASP A 158 13.67 26.68 -8.86
CA ASP A 158 12.84 27.66 -9.57
C ASP A 158 11.38 27.20 -9.76
N TYR A 159 11.17 25.88 -9.86
CA TYR A 159 9.84 25.30 -9.98
C TYR A 159 9.04 25.29 -8.67
N ALA A 160 9.69 25.46 -7.51
CA ALA A 160 9.04 25.37 -6.21
C ALA A 160 7.92 26.40 -6.08
N LEU A 161 8.25 27.68 -6.29
CA LEU A 161 7.24 28.75 -6.20
C LEU A 161 6.27 28.66 -7.38
N GLU A 162 6.75 28.35 -8.59
CA GLU A 162 5.90 28.23 -9.78
C GLU A 162 4.75 27.23 -9.60
N TYR A 163 5.06 26.04 -9.10
CA TYR A 163 4.07 24.97 -8.92
C TYR A 163 3.20 25.18 -7.67
N LEU A 164 3.76 25.76 -6.60
CA LEU A 164 3.04 25.97 -5.34
C LEU A 164 2.28 27.29 -5.26
N ILE A 165 2.52 28.26 -6.16
CA ILE A 165 1.98 29.63 -6.03
C ILE A 165 0.47 29.65 -5.84
N LYS A 166 -0.27 28.84 -6.59
CA LYS A 166 -1.74 28.81 -6.48
C LYS A 166 -2.23 28.27 -5.14
N LEU A 167 -1.43 27.44 -4.47
CA LEU A 167 -1.72 26.91 -3.13
C LEU A 167 -1.37 27.90 -2.02
N VAL A 168 -0.42 28.82 -2.26
CA VAL A 168 0.13 29.70 -1.22
C VAL A 168 -0.18 31.18 -1.42
N LYS A 169 -0.67 31.60 -2.59
CA LYS A 169 -0.84 33.02 -2.96
C LYS A 169 -1.62 33.86 -1.96
N ASP A 170 -2.59 33.26 -1.27
CA ASP A 170 -3.48 33.95 -0.34
C ASP A 170 -2.91 34.00 1.10
N SER A 171 -1.84 33.24 1.38
CA SER A 171 -1.24 33.08 2.71
C SER A 171 0.26 33.39 2.78
N ILE A 172 0.93 33.53 1.63
CA ILE A 172 2.36 33.79 1.54
C ILE A 172 2.69 35.23 1.96
N ASN A 173 3.66 35.37 2.87
CA ASN A 173 4.30 36.64 3.14
C ASN A 173 5.54 36.76 2.26
N ILE A 174 5.42 37.52 1.16
CA ILE A 174 6.47 37.68 0.15
C ILE A 174 7.77 38.22 0.77
N LYS A 175 7.68 39.19 1.68
CA LYS A 175 8.86 39.74 2.35
C LYS A 175 9.57 38.66 3.16
N LYS A 176 8.82 37.92 3.98
CA LYS A 176 9.38 36.81 4.76
C LYS A 176 10.02 35.77 3.85
N TYR A 177 9.37 35.36 2.77
CA TYR A 177 9.91 34.38 1.83
C TYR A 177 11.24 34.84 1.21
N ASN A 178 11.31 36.11 0.78
CA ASN A 178 12.52 36.69 0.20
C ASN A 178 13.66 36.89 1.23
N ASP A 179 13.31 37.06 2.51
CA ASP A 179 14.28 37.17 3.60
C ASP A 179 14.90 35.80 3.99
N LEU A 180 14.34 34.67 3.52
CA LEU A 180 14.88 33.33 3.78
C LEU A 180 16.10 33.04 2.89
N ILE A 181 17.24 32.80 3.54
CA ILE A 181 18.54 32.62 2.87
C ILE A 181 18.68 31.22 2.28
N TYR A 182 18.28 30.19 3.03
CA TYR A 182 18.48 28.79 2.65
C TYR A 182 17.28 28.24 1.87
N MET A 183 17.57 27.37 0.89
CA MET A 183 16.57 26.71 0.05
C MET A 183 15.61 25.88 0.92
N GLU A 184 16.15 25.13 1.86
CA GLU A 184 15.41 24.22 2.75
C GLU A 184 14.37 25.00 3.58
N ASP A 185 14.73 26.21 4.03
CA ASP A 185 13.80 27.08 4.77
C ASP A 185 12.69 27.62 3.86
N ARG A 186 13.02 28.02 2.63
CA ARG A 186 12.05 28.47 1.62
C ARG A 186 11.06 27.36 1.28
N LEU A 187 11.55 26.16 1.02
CA LEU A 187 10.73 24.98 0.71
C LEU A 187 9.86 24.59 1.89
N SER A 188 10.43 24.50 3.10
CA SER A 188 9.67 24.18 4.31
C SER A 188 8.56 25.19 4.59
N TYR A 189 8.81 26.48 4.33
CA TYR A 189 7.80 27.53 4.45
C TYR A 189 6.68 27.36 3.42
N LEU A 190 7.00 27.12 2.14
CA LEU A 190 6.01 26.87 1.10
C LEU A 190 5.21 25.60 1.37
N ARG A 191 5.85 24.51 1.80
CA ARG A 191 5.19 23.26 2.22
C ARG A 191 4.14 23.55 3.30
N ALA A 192 4.52 24.26 4.35
CA ALA A 192 3.62 24.52 5.48
C ALA A 192 2.36 25.27 5.03
N LEU A 193 2.51 26.26 4.15
CA LEU A 193 1.38 26.99 3.58
C LEU A 193 0.53 26.11 2.66
N ALA A 194 1.17 25.36 1.75
CA ALA A 194 0.49 24.52 0.78
C ALA A 194 -0.32 23.40 1.47
N ILE A 195 0.29 22.69 2.42
CA ILE A 195 -0.39 21.65 3.21
C ILE A 195 -1.58 22.24 3.97
N ASN A 196 -1.42 23.41 4.62
CA ASN A 196 -2.52 24.03 5.36
C ASN A 196 -3.70 24.43 4.43
N THR A 197 -3.38 24.95 3.24
CA THR A 197 -4.38 25.27 2.22
C THR A 197 -5.14 24.01 1.77
N LEU A 198 -4.42 22.93 1.47
CA LEU A 198 -5.01 21.67 1.00
C LEU A 198 -5.84 20.96 2.09
N ILE A 199 -5.40 21.02 3.35
CA ILE A 199 -6.18 20.52 4.50
C ILE A 199 -7.50 21.28 4.62
N SER A 200 -7.45 22.62 4.54
CA SER A 200 -8.65 23.46 4.65
C SER A 200 -9.63 23.18 3.50
N ASP A 201 -9.11 22.95 2.30
CA ASP A 201 -9.90 22.55 1.13
C ASP A 201 -10.55 21.17 1.31
N ALA A 202 -9.79 20.17 1.74
CA ALA A 202 -10.29 18.82 2.00
C ALA A 202 -11.38 18.79 3.10
N ILE A 203 -11.20 19.56 4.19
CA ILE A 203 -12.21 19.71 5.25
C ILE A 203 -13.49 20.31 4.67
N SER A 204 -13.36 21.37 3.85
CA SER A 204 -14.53 22.03 3.25
C SER A 204 -15.32 21.08 2.36
N ILE A 205 -14.63 20.29 1.52
CA ILE A 205 -15.23 19.29 0.63
C ILE A 205 -15.90 18.17 1.44
N PHE A 206 -15.25 17.70 2.50
CA PHE A 206 -15.80 16.64 3.35
C PHE A 206 -17.11 17.09 4.00
N LEU A 207 -17.17 18.32 4.53
CA LEU A 207 -18.38 18.87 5.14
C LEU A 207 -19.47 19.17 4.11
N GLU A 208 -19.11 19.71 2.93
CA GLU A 208 -20.06 19.96 1.84
C GLU A 208 -20.74 18.67 1.35
N HIS A 209 -20.01 17.56 1.35
CA HIS A 209 -20.49 16.26 0.87
C HIS A 209 -20.79 15.24 1.97
N GLU A 210 -20.91 15.68 3.23
CA GLU A 210 -21.08 14.79 4.40
C GLU A 210 -22.27 13.84 4.21
N GLU A 211 -23.43 14.35 3.78
CA GLU A 211 -24.61 13.53 3.56
C GLU A 211 -24.39 12.43 2.50
N ALA A 212 -23.71 12.75 1.40
CA ALA A 212 -23.43 11.80 0.33
C ALA A 212 -22.41 10.75 0.80
N ILE A 213 -21.40 11.16 1.58
CA ILE A 213 -20.43 10.25 2.20
C ILE A 213 -21.13 9.28 3.16
N LEU A 214 -21.99 9.78 4.05
CA LEU A 214 -22.75 8.96 4.99
C LEU A 214 -23.72 8.00 4.29
N LYS A 215 -24.28 8.40 3.14
CA LYS A 215 -25.12 7.51 2.31
C LYS A 215 -24.29 6.51 1.48
N GLY A 216 -22.98 6.69 1.38
CA GLY A 216 -22.10 5.87 0.54
C GLY A 216 -22.23 6.16 -0.96
N GLU A 217 -22.70 7.36 -1.31
CA GLU A 217 -22.93 7.83 -2.67
C GLU A 217 -21.75 8.67 -3.21
N PHE A 218 -20.76 9.00 -2.36
CA PHE A 218 -19.57 9.74 -2.75
C PHE A 218 -18.53 8.81 -3.39
N GLU A 219 -18.45 8.82 -4.72
CA GLU A 219 -17.74 7.80 -5.50
C GLU A 219 -16.27 8.10 -5.81
N VAL A 220 -15.74 9.26 -5.43
CA VAL A 220 -14.39 9.76 -5.79
C VAL A 220 -13.56 10.11 -4.54
N SER A 221 -12.29 10.52 -4.70
CA SER A 221 -11.52 11.02 -3.55
C SER A 221 -11.94 12.45 -3.21
N LEU A 222 -11.57 12.96 -2.01
CA LEU A 222 -11.78 14.37 -1.71
C LEU A 222 -10.96 15.27 -2.64
N MET A 223 -9.73 14.86 -2.95
CA MET A 223 -8.83 15.63 -3.82
C MET A 223 -9.34 15.71 -5.27
N ASP A 224 -10.15 14.74 -5.73
CA ASP A 224 -10.83 14.80 -7.03
C ASP A 224 -11.87 15.93 -7.15
N LYS A 225 -12.36 16.45 -6.01
CA LYS A 225 -13.26 17.59 -5.91
C LYS A 225 -12.54 18.88 -5.51
N SER A 226 -11.23 18.84 -5.32
CA SER A 226 -10.43 20.00 -4.93
C SER A 226 -10.47 21.09 -5.99
N LYS A 227 -10.63 22.34 -5.55
CA LYS A 227 -10.44 23.52 -6.43
C LYS A 227 -9.00 23.65 -6.91
N PHE A 228 -8.06 22.95 -6.27
CA PHE A 228 -6.65 22.89 -6.63
C PHE A 228 -6.28 21.63 -7.41
N LYS A 229 -7.26 20.85 -7.88
CA LYS A 229 -7.03 19.58 -8.59
C LYS A 229 -5.98 19.71 -9.69
N ALA A 230 -6.07 20.72 -10.55
CA ALA A 230 -5.11 20.92 -11.62
C ALA A 230 -3.67 21.13 -11.11
N GLN A 231 -3.49 21.86 -9.99
CA GLN A 231 -2.17 22.08 -9.39
C GLN A 231 -1.60 20.80 -8.80
N ILE A 232 -2.45 20.02 -8.14
CA ILE A 232 -2.08 18.71 -7.59
C ILE A 232 -1.65 17.78 -8.73
N GLU A 233 -2.40 17.73 -9.83
CA GLU A 233 -2.06 16.93 -11.00
C GLU A 233 -0.75 17.38 -11.65
N ASP A 234 -0.51 18.69 -11.78
CA ASP A 234 0.75 19.24 -12.31
C ASP A 234 1.95 18.81 -11.45
N ILE A 235 1.84 18.92 -10.11
CA ILE A 235 2.89 18.52 -9.17
C ILE A 235 3.13 17.00 -9.24
N ILE A 236 2.08 16.19 -9.20
CA ILE A 236 2.19 14.74 -9.30
C ILE A 236 2.87 14.34 -10.61
N GLN A 237 2.49 14.96 -11.74
CA GLN A 237 3.05 14.65 -13.04
C GLN A 237 4.56 14.97 -13.09
N LEU A 238 4.97 16.10 -12.52
CA LEU A 238 6.38 16.47 -12.43
C LEU A 238 7.15 15.51 -11.50
N SER A 239 6.58 15.14 -10.35
CA SER A 239 7.19 14.15 -9.43
C SER A 239 7.32 12.79 -10.07
N VAL A 240 6.35 12.35 -10.88
CA VAL A 240 6.46 11.12 -11.67
C VAL A 240 7.63 11.19 -12.65
N GLU A 241 7.74 12.27 -13.42
CA GLU A 241 8.78 12.42 -14.44
C GLU A 241 10.18 12.53 -13.83
N LYS A 242 10.34 13.29 -12.75
CA LYS A 242 11.66 13.65 -12.20
C LYS A 242 12.11 12.79 -11.02
N VAL A 243 11.17 12.34 -10.19
CA VAL A 243 11.48 11.63 -8.94
C VAL A 243 11.27 10.13 -9.12
N TYR A 244 10.05 9.68 -9.41
CA TYR A 244 9.74 8.25 -9.48
C TYR A 244 10.33 7.55 -10.72
N GLN A 245 10.58 8.29 -11.80
CA GLN A 245 11.28 7.80 -12.99
C GLN A 245 12.77 8.16 -13.02
N SER A 246 13.32 8.62 -11.89
CA SER A 246 14.76 8.82 -11.77
C SER A 246 15.52 7.50 -11.96
N GLN A 247 16.74 7.58 -12.49
CA GLN A 247 17.58 6.42 -12.77
C GLN A 247 17.79 5.55 -11.52
N GLU A 248 18.02 6.17 -10.36
CA GLU A 248 18.23 5.46 -9.11
C GLU A 248 16.99 4.66 -8.66
N VAL A 249 15.79 5.22 -8.82
CA VAL A 249 14.54 4.52 -8.51
C VAL A 249 14.35 3.34 -9.44
N ILE A 250 14.54 3.53 -10.75
CA ILE A 250 14.41 2.44 -11.74
C ILE A 250 15.38 1.28 -11.44
N GLU A 251 16.64 1.58 -11.14
CA GLU A 251 17.64 0.56 -10.80
C GLU A 251 17.25 -0.22 -9.53
N LYS A 252 16.76 0.48 -8.51
CA LYS A 252 16.24 -0.14 -7.28
C LYS A 252 15.03 -1.04 -7.57
N GLU A 253 14.10 -0.60 -8.42
CA GLU A 253 12.95 -1.41 -8.80
C GLU A 253 13.37 -2.69 -9.52
N ILE A 254 14.26 -2.61 -10.52
CA ILE A 254 14.77 -3.77 -11.26
C ILE A 254 15.41 -4.80 -10.31
N ALA A 255 16.26 -4.33 -9.38
CA ALA A 255 16.85 -5.21 -8.36
C ALA A 255 15.78 -5.83 -7.45
N GLY A 256 14.80 -5.02 -7.03
CA GLY A 256 13.67 -5.45 -6.20
C GLY A 256 12.89 -6.61 -6.79
N TYR A 257 12.58 -6.58 -8.10
CA TYR A 257 11.91 -7.70 -8.79
C TYR A 257 12.66 -9.02 -8.64
N LYS A 258 13.99 -8.99 -8.85
CA LYS A 258 14.82 -10.19 -8.77
C LYS A 258 14.93 -10.70 -7.32
N ILE A 259 15.18 -9.78 -6.39
CA ILE A 259 15.32 -10.08 -4.95
C ILE A 259 14.05 -10.76 -4.42
N ILE A 260 12.89 -10.12 -4.62
CA ILE A 260 11.61 -10.61 -4.12
C ILE A 260 11.25 -11.96 -4.77
N SER A 261 11.43 -12.08 -6.09
CA SER A 261 11.16 -13.33 -6.81
C SER A 261 12.00 -14.50 -6.29
N ASP A 262 13.29 -14.30 -6.05
CA ASP A 262 14.19 -15.38 -5.59
C ASP A 262 13.86 -15.79 -4.15
N ILE A 263 13.57 -14.82 -3.28
CA ILE A 263 13.15 -15.08 -1.88
C ILE A 263 11.85 -15.88 -1.86
N LEU A 264 10.84 -15.45 -2.64
CA LEU A 264 9.57 -16.16 -2.75
C LEU A 264 9.77 -17.58 -3.30
N ASP A 265 10.57 -17.76 -4.34
CA ASP A 265 10.81 -19.08 -4.94
C ASP A 265 11.38 -20.06 -3.92
N VAL A 266 12.40 -19.64 -3.16
CA VAL A 266 13.04 -20.48 -2.15
C VAL A 266 12.08 -20.81 -1.01
N TYR A 267 11.43 -19.82 -0.40
CA TYR A 267 10.58 -20.08 0.77
C TYR A 267 9.29 -20.82 0.42
N THR A 268 8.62 -20.45 -0.69
CA THR A 268 7.42 -21.17 -1.12
C THR A 268 7.74 -22.62 -1.48
N THR A 269 8.87 -22.90 -2.12
CA THR A 269 9.30 -24.29 -2.42
C THR A 269 9.59 -25.06 -1.13
N ALA A 270 10.39 -24.49 -0.23
CA ALA A 270 10.77 -25.16 1.01
C ALA A 270 9.56 -25.49 1.89
N LEU A 271 8.63 -24.54 2.07
CA LEU A 271 7.43 -24.73 2.89
C LEU A 271 6.46 -25.74 2.29
N ILE A 272 6.31 -25.78 0.96
CA ILE A 272 5.48 -26.79 0.29
C ILE A 272 6.13 -28.18 0.39
N ASN A 273 7.44 -28.31 0.17
CA ASN A 273 8.14 -29.58 0.38
C ASN A 273 8.02 -30.07 1.83
N LYS A 274 8.05 -29.15 2.81
CA LYS A 274 7.80 -29.50 4.22
C LYS A 274 6.39 -30.03 4.45
N ARG A 275 5.38 -29.38 3.87
CA ARG A 275 4.00 -29.85 3.93
C ARG A 275 3.84 -31.27 3.36
N GLU A 276 4.50 -31.54 2.24
CA GLU A 276 4.41 -32.81 1.52
C GLU A 276 5.31 -33.92 2.11
N GLY A 277 6.12 -33.62 3.12
CA GLY A 277 7.07 -34.57 3.71
C GLY A 277 8.29 -34.85 2.84
N SER A 278 8.57 -34.00 1.85
CA SER A 278 9.64 -34.14 0.85
C SER A 278 10.81 -33.15 1.05
N SER A 279 10.90 -32.49 2.21
CA SER A 279 11.96 -31.50 2.51
C SER A 279 13.37 -32.02 2.30
N SER A 280 14.12 -31.34 1.44
CA SER A 280 15.57 -31.47 1.31
C SER A 280 16.33 -30.89 2.51
N ASN A 281 17.63 -31.15 2.58
CA ASN A 281 18.50 -30.51 3.59
C ASN A 281 18.51 -28.98 3.46
N TYR A 282 18.49 -28.48 2.23
CA TYR A 282 18.45 -27.04 1.97
C TYR A 282 17.12 -26.43 2.42
N ASP A 283 15.98 -27.10 2.17
CA ASP A 283 14.66 -26.65 2.63
C ASP A 283 14.64 -26.50 4.15
N ARG A 284 15.17 -27.48 4.88
CA ARG A 284 15.23 -27.45 6.36
C ARG A 284 16.08 -26.28 6.87
N LEU A 285 17.22 -26.01 6.21
CA LEU A 285 18.07 -24.87 6.55
C LEU A 285 17.32 -23.55 6.32
N MET A 286 16.70 -23.37 5.15
CA MET A 286 15.96 -22.15 4.82
C MET A 286 14.78 -21.93 5.78
N ILE A 287 13.98 -22.95 6.06
CA ILE A 287 12.85 -22.84 7.00
C ILE A 287 13.33 -22.48 8.41
N SER A 288 14.53 -22.93 8.83
CA SER A 288 15.07 -22.59 10.14
C SER A 288 15.43 -21.09 10.28
N THR A 289 15.57 -20.37 9.16
CA THR A 289 15.77 -18.91 9.15
C THR A 289 14.49 -18.09 9.35
N LEU A 290 13.32 -18.67 9.07
CA LEU A 290 12.04 -17.97 9.21
C LEU A 290 11.71 -17.71 10.69
N PRO A 291 11.00 -16.63 11.05
CA PRO A 291 10.40 -16.50 12.37
C PRO A 291 9.37 -17.62 12.62
N GLY A 292 9.19 -18.02 13.88
CA GLY A 292 8.34 -19.16 14.28
C GLY A 292 6.96 -19.22 13.59
N PRO A 293 6.14 -18.15 13.61
CA PRO A 293 4.83 -18.15 12.99
C PRO A 293 4.82 -18.46 11.48
N TYR A 294 5.88 -18.09 10.76
CA TYR A 294 6.00 -18.31 9.31
C TYR A 294 6.55 -19.70 8.95
N ARG A 295 6.86 -20.56 9.94
CA ARG A 295 7.30 -21.96 9.71
C ARG A 295 6.15 -22.95 9.64
N GLU A 296 4.93 -22.52 9.99
CA GLU A 296 3.76 -23.38 10.07
C GLU A 296 3.30 -23.84 8.68
N THR A 297 2.95 -25.12 8.56
CA THR A 297 2.58 -25.76 7.27
C THR A 297 1.31 -26.60 7.38
N THR A 298 0.56 -26.45 8.48
CA THR A 298 -0.65 -27.22 8.79
C THR A 298 -1.90 -26.69 8.09
N GLY A 299 -1.91 -25.43 7.62
CA GLY A 299 -3.04 -24.77 6.96
C GLY A 299 -3.29 -25.24 5.51
N SER A 300 -4.02 -24.45 4.71
CA SER A 300 -4.18 -24.74 3.28
C SER A 300 -2.91 -24.37 2.49
N VAL A 301 -2.81 -24.78 1.21
CA VAL A 301 -1.73 -24.30 0.33
C VAL A 301 -1.81 -22.77 0.20
N TYR A 302 -3.00 -22.21 0.05
CA TYR A 302 -3.23 -20.77 0.02
C TYR A 302 -2.66 -20.08 1.26
N SER A 303 -2.97 -20.58 2.46
CA SER A 303 -2.48 -20.02 3.72
C SER A 303 -0.96 -20.00 3.81
N ILE A 304 -0.30 -21.07 3.36
CA ILE A 304 1.17 -21.15 3.36
C ILE A 304 1.75 -20.10 2.40
N ILE A 305 1.21 -20.00 1.19
CA ILE A 305 1.69 -19.05 0.18
C ILE A 305 1.42 -17.61 0.60
N LEU A 306 0.21 -17.31 1.08
CA LEU A 306 -0.15 -15.98 1.56
C LEU A 306 0.75 -15.57 2.73
N ASN A 307 0.94 -16.43 3.73
CA ASN A 307 1.84 -16.13 4.85
C ASN A 307 3.30 -15.96 4.41
N THR A 308 3.74 -16.68 3.37
CA THR A 308 5.07 -16.45 2.78
C THR A 308 5.15 -15.07 2.14
N CYS A 309 4.12 -14.65 1.39
CA CYS A 309 4.05 -13.29 0.81
C CYS A 309 4.05 -12.23 1.92
N CYS A 310 3.28 -12.43 2.99
CA CYS A 310 3.21 -11.52 4.13
C CYS A 310 4.57 -11.43 4.86
N TYR A 311 5.28 -12.55 5.00
CA TYR A 311 6.64 -12.55 5.56
C TYR A 311 7.58 -11.72 4.69
N VAL A 312 7.61 -11.97 3.39
CA VAL A 312 8.45 -11.21 2.45
C VAL A 312 8.09 -9.73 2.48
N ALA A 313 6.79 -9.41 2.55
CA ALA A 313 6.31 -8.03 2.69
C ALA A 313 6.66 -7.39 4.04
N SER A 314 6.90 -8.16 5.09
CA SER A 314 7.31 -7.62 6.40
C SER A 314 8.79 -7.27 6.50
N LEU A 315 9.60 -7.62 5.50
CA LEU A 315 11.02 -7.32 5.48
C LEU A 315 11.25 -5.82 5.22
N SER A 316 12.37 -5.28 5.70
CA SER A 316 12.92 -4.03 5.18
C SER A 316 13.67 -4.29 3.88
N ASP A 317 13.92 -3.25 3.08
CA ASP A 317 14.77 -3.31 1.88
C ASP A 317 16.13 -3.96 2.19
N SER A 318 16.78 -3.53 3.27
CA SER A 318 18.07 -4.07 3.70
C SER A 318 17.99 -5.55 4.11
N ALA A 319 16.91 -5.97 4.79
CA ALA A 319 16.71 -7.35 5.18
C ALA A 319 16.44 -8.25 3.97
N ALA A 320 15.66 -7.78 3.00
CA ALA A 320 15.41 -8.49 1.74
C ALA A 320 16.72 -8.68 0.95
N VAL A 321 17.52 -7.62 0.81
CA VAL A 321 18.86 -7.71 0.18
C VAL A 321 19.76 -8.70 0.91
N HIS A 322 19.78 -8.67 2.24
CA HIS A 322 20.60 -9.58 3.04
C HIS A 322 20.20 -11.06 2.85
N ILE A 323 18.90 -11.36 2.90
CA ILE A 323 18.38 -12.72 2.67
C ILE A 323 18.71 -13.17 1.23
N HIS A 324 18.54 -12.29 0.24
CA HIS A 324 18.89 -12.59 -1.14
C HIS A 324 20.38 -12.88 -1.32
N ASN A 325 21.26 -12.07 -0.74
CA ASN A 325 22.70 -12.31 -0.77
C ASN A 325 23.07 -13.66 -0.14
N LYS A 326 22.40 -14.05 0.94
CA LYS A 326 22.58 -15.36 1.58
C LYS A 326 22.12 -16.50 0.68
N ILE A 327 20.95 -16.38 0.04
CA ILE A 327 20.45 -17.34 -0.96
C ILE A 327 21.44 -17.50 -2.11
N MET A 328 22.02 -16.40 -2.58
CA MET A 328 22.98 -16.36 -3.68
C MET A 328 24.41 -16.73 -3.29
N GLY A 329 24.69 -16.99 -2.00
CA GLY A 329 26.02 -17.32 -1.50
C GLY A 329 27.05 -16.18 -1.61
N LYS A 330 26.60 -14.92 -1.63
CA LYS A 330 27.46 -13.73 -1.79
C LYS A 330 28.03 -13.22 -0.46
N GLN A 331 27.38 -13.53 0.66
CA GLN A 331 27.78 -13.13 2.01
C GLN A 331 27.49 -14.28 2.99
N LEU A 332 28.40 -14.50 3.95
CA LEU A 332 28.28 -15.50 5.02
C LEU A 332 27.67 -14.90 6.29
#